data_AF-A0A5S9N0W9-F1
#
_entry.id   AF-A0A5S9N0W9-F1
#
_cell.length_a   1.000
_cell.length_b   1.000
_cell.length_c   1.000
_cell.angle_alpha   90.00
_cell.angle_beta   90.00
_cell.angle_gamma   90.00
#
_symmetry.space_group_name_H-M   'P 1'
#
loop_
_entity.id
_entity.type
_entity.pdbx_description
1 polymer ?
#
loop_
_entity_poly.entity_id
_entity_poly.type
_entity_poly.pdbx_seq_one_letter_code
_entity_poly.pdbx_strand_id
1 'polypeptide(L)'
;MIKKIVIATFMVFGLLAQSFAEEKGPYEVVADTTQELVKVIEDARSYVDEDPQRFNEEVRRIMDDVVDFQSFARGIMGKYGSRAYYQSLKTDAERAEFRERVIRFTSSFKDGLINTYAKGLLGFNGNRIEVLPLADDVDLSGSVGVRQDIYGERAKPYQVIYTVRQGSDGAWKLRNVIIEGLNLGRIYQNQFNAAVKQHGGDIDKVIDNWTVAPQEVMEKAAE
;
A
#
# COMPACT_ATOMS: atom_id res chain seq x y z
N MET A 1 32.22 32.23 -66.66
CA MET A 1 31.02 31.45 -66.30
C MET A 1 31.43 30.36 -65.33
N ILE A 2 31.21 30.54 -64.02
CA ILE A 2 31.46 29.52 -62.99
C ILE A 2 30.24 29.52 -62.06
N LYS A 3 29.56 28.38 -61.98
CA LYS A 3 28.27 28.17 -61.31
C LYS A 3 28.44 28.24 -59.80
N LYS A 4 27.58 29.04 -59.14
CA LYS A 4 27.43 29.09 -57.68
C LYS A 4 26.74 27.80 -57.22
N ILE A 5 27.41 27.01 -56.39
CA ILE A 5 26.80 25.87 -55.68
C ILE A 5 26.29 26.42 -54.34
N VAL A 6 24.97 26.51 -54.20
CA VAL A 6 24.31 26.82 -52.93
C VAL A 6 24.18 25.50 -52.17
N ILE A 7 24.98 25.33 -51.12
CA ILE A 7 24.84 24.22 -50.17
C ILE A 7 23.74 24.63 -49.19
N ALA A 8 22.55 24.05 -49.35
CA ALA A 8 21.46 24.18 -48.41
C ALA A 8 21.67 23.17 -47.27
N THR A 9 22.09 23.67 -46.11
CA THR A 9 22.19 22.88 -44.87
C THR A 9 20.78 22.59 -44.35
N PHE A 10 20.32 21.35 -44.50
CA PHE A 10 19.12 20.84 -43.85
C PHE A 10 19.43 20.60 -42.37
N MET A 11 18.96 21.50 -41.49
CA MET A 11 19.02 21.33 -40.05
C MET A 11 17.86 20.41 -39.63
N VAL A 12 18.14 19.13 -39.44
CA VAL A 12 17.17 18.16 -38.88
C VAL A 12 17.01 18.46 -37.40
N PHE A 13 15.93 19.13 -37.02
CA PHE A 13 15.51 19.29 -35.63
C PHE A 13 14.93 17.94 -35.19
N GLY A 14 15.72 17.15 -34.45
CA GLY A 14 15.21 15.96 -33.78
C GLY A 14 14.22 16.38 -32.70
N LEU A 15 12.92 16.20 -32.95
CA LEU A 15 11.94 16.15 -31.87
C LEU A 15 12.28 14.91 -31.02
N LEU A 16 12.98 15.13 -29.91
CA LEU A 16 12.96 14.17 -28.81
C LEU A 16 11.53 14.15 -28.29
N ALA A 17 10.75 13.15 -28.73
CA ALA A 17 9.53 12.78 -28.06
C ALA A 17 9.93 12.36 -26.64
N GLN A 18 9.80 13.29 -25.69
CA GLN A 18 9.81 12.92 -24.29
C GLN A 18 8.56 12.08 -24.08
N SER A 19 8.74 10.77 -23.93
CA SER A 19 7.69 9.91 -23.42
C SER A 19 7.41 10.40 -22.00
N PHE A 20 6.37 11.21 -21.83
CA PHE A 20 5.75 11.33 -20.53
C PHE A 20 5.24 9.93 -20.21
N ALA A 21 5.92 9.24 -19.29
CA ALA A 21 5.37 8.04 -18.71
C ALA A 21 3.99 8.43 -18.17
N GLU A 22 2.95 7.80 -18.71
CA GLU A 22 1.58 8.02 -18.24
C GLU A 22 1.56 7.68 -16.75
N GLU A 23 1.31 8.69 -15.93
CA GLU A 23 1.35 8.54 -14.48
C GLU A 23 0.21 7.59 -14.08
N LYS A 24 0.55 6.47 -13.45
CA LYS A 24 -0.41 5.41 -13.15
C LYS A 24 -1.58 5.97 -12.34
N GLY A 25 -2.78 5.78 -12.84
CA GLY A 25 -4.01 6.10 -12.13
C GLY A 25 -4.30 5.12 -10.98
N PRO A 26 -5.35 5.39 -10.20
CA PRO A 26 -5.74 4.58 -9.05
C PRO A 26 -6.01 3.11 -9.42
N TYR A 27 -6.66 2.87 -10.56
CA TYR A 27 -6.93 1.52 -11.06
C TYR A 27 -5.62 0.80 -11.43
N GLU A 28 -4.75 1.46 -12.19
CA GLU A 28 -3.49 0.92 -12.70
C GLU A 28 -2.56 0.52 -11.54
N VAL A 29 -2.49 1.34 -10.48
CA VAL A 29 -1.72 1.00 -9.28
C VAL A 29 -2.14 -0.34 -8.70
N VAL A 30 -3.45 -0.60 -8.56
CA VAL A 30 -3.94 -1.88 -8.00
C VAL A 30 -3.79 -3.02 -8.99
N ALA A 31 -4.13 -2.80 -10.27
CA ALA A 31 -4.05 -3.81 -11.31
C ALA A 31 -2.62 -4.30 -11.54
N ASP A 32 -1.66 -3.38 -11.65
CA ASP A 32 -0.25 -3.72 -11.87
C ASP A 32 0.36 -4.41 -10.67
N THR A 33 0.09 -3.90 -9.45
CA THR A 33 0.55 -4.53 -8.20
C THR A 33 0.04 -5.97 -8.10
N THR A 34 -1.23 -6.19 -8.47
CA THR A 34 -1.84 -7.52 -8.44
C THR A 34 -1.12 -8.47 -9.40
N GLN A 35 -0.85 -8.01 -10.62
CA GLN A 35 -0.11 -8.83 -11.61
C GLN A 35 1.31 -9.13 -11.15
N GLU A 36 1.98 -8.17 -10.53
CA GLU A 36 3.34 -8.36 -10.00
C GLU A 36 3.37 -9.36 -8.85
N LEU A 37 2.44 -9.24 -7.90
CA LEU A 37 2.29 -10.20 -6.80
C LEU A 37 1.99 -11.61 -7.30
N VAL A 38 1.13 -11.77 -8.30
CA VAL A 38 0.84 -13.09 -8.89
C VAL A 38 2.11 -13.73 -9.45
N LYS A 39 2.95 -12.97 -10.16
CA LYS A 39 4.24 -13.48 -10.67
C LYS A 39 5.17 -13.90 -9.55
N VAL A 40 5.31 -13.06 -8.51
CA VAL A 40 6.13 -13.39 -7.32
C VAL A 40 5.63 -14.66 -6.64
N ILE A 41 4.30 -14.84 -6.51
CA ILE A 41 3.71 -16.06 -5.94
C ILE A 41 4.01 -17.29 -6.80
N GLU A 42 3.93 -17.17 -8.13
CA GLU A 42 4.23 -18.27 -9.05
C GLU A 42 5.71 -18.67 -8.99
N ASP A 43 6.62 -17.71 -9.01
CA ASP A 43 8.07 -17.93 -8.92
C ASP A 43 8.46 -18.53 -7.55
N ALA A 44 7.83 -18.06 -6.47
CA ALA A 44 8.07 -18.51 -5.11
C ALA A 44 7.85 -20.00 -4.91
N ARG A 45 6.96 -20.65 -5.68
CA ARG A 45 6.73 -22.10 -5.58
C ARG A 45 8.00 -22.93 -5.73
N SER A 46 9.00 -22.42 -6.44
CA SER A 46 10.26 -23.12 -6.67
C SER A 46 11.25 -23.04 -5.51
N TYR A 47 11.10 -22.06 -4.61
CA TYR A 47 12.12 -21.75 -3.61
C TYR A 47 11.58 -21.52 -2.19
N VAL A 48 10.27 -21.30 -2.00
CA VAL A 48 9.71 -20.80 -0.72
C VAL A 48 9.82 -21.78 0.44
N ASP A 49 9.91 -23.09 0.15
CA ASP A 49 10.13 -24.12 1.17
C ASP A 49 11.57 -24.07 1.73
N GLU A 50 12.53 -23.59 0.93
CA GLU A 50 13.95 -23.48 1.29
C GLU A 50 14.29 -22.07 1.81
N ASP A 51 13.72 -21.02 1.18
CA ASP A 51 13.96 -19.61 1.48
C ASP A 51 12.64 -18.81 1.52
N PRO A 52 11.85 -18.94 2.61
CA PRO A 52 10.64 -18.16 2.79
C PRO A 52 10.92 -16.66 3.03
N GLN A 53 12.14 -16.30 3.45
CA GLN A 53 12.52 -14.92 3.71
C GLN A 53 12.63 -14.13 2.40
N ARG A 54 13.22 -14.73 1.36
CA ARG A 54 13.25 -14.15 0.02
C ARG A 54 11.86 -13.78 -0.49
N PHE A 55 10.87 -14.65 -0.29
CA PHE A 55 9.49 -14.37 -0.71
C PHE A 55 8.91 -13.17 0.05
N ASN A 56 9.11 -13.11 1.38
CA ASN A 56 8.68 -11.96 2.17
C ASN A 56 9.37 -10.66 1.74
N GLU A 57 10.63 -10.70 1.35
CA GLU A 57 11.38 -9.55 0.83
C GLU A 57 10.91 -9.09 -0.55
N GLU A 58 10.52 -10.02 -1.43
CA GLU A 58 9.91 -9.70 -2.72
C GLU A 58 8.55 -9.00 -2.53
N VAL A 59 7.68 -9.55 -1.68
CA VAL A 59 6.41 -8.91 -1.31
C VAL A 59 6.65 -7.54 -0.68
N ARG A 60 7.64 -7.43 0.21
CA ARG A 60 8.00 -6.17 0.86
C ARG A 60 8.36 -5.06 -0.12
N ARG A 61 9.19 -5.37 -1.12
CA ARG A 61 9.61 -4.40 -2.14
C ARG A 61 8.43 -3.88 -2.94
N ILE A 62 7.55 -4.78 -3.39
CA ILE A 62 6.34 -4.37 -4.12
C ILE A 62 5.48 -3.45 -3.23
N MET A 63 5.25 -3.82 -1.98
CA MET A 63 4.43 -3.01 -1.08
C MET A 63 5.04 -1.64 -0.76
N ASP A 64 6.37 -1.52 -0.66
CA ASP A 64 7.04 -0.23 -0.47
C ASP A 64 6.76 0.76 -1.61
N ASP A 65 6.63 0.25 -2.82
CA ASP A 65 6.39 1.06 -4.01
C ASP A 65 4.94 1.51 -4.14
N VAL A 66 3.98 0.86 -3.47
CA VAL A 66 2.55 1.18 -3.66
C VAL A 66 1.81 1.60 -2.40
N VAL A 67 2.35 1.33 -1.21
CA VAL A 67 1.72 1.70 0.07
C VAL A 67 2.40 2.91 0.70
N ASP A 68 1.62 3.92 1.08
CA ASP A 68 2.11 4.97 1.98
C ASP A 68 2.02 4.48 3.44
N PHE A 69 2.99 3.64 3.82
CA PHE A 69 3.01 3.01 5.14
C PHE A 69 3.04 4.02 6.28
N GLN A 70 3.70 5.17 6.10
CA GLN A 70 3.77 6.20 7.13
C GLN A 70 2.40 6.85 7.35
N SER A 71 1.69 7.21 6.29
CA SER A 71 0.31 7.71 6.41
C SER A 71 -0.62 6.65 6.99
N PHE A 72 -0.46 5.38 6.59
CA PHE A 72 -1.30 4.30 7.10
C PHE A 72 -1.08 4.07 8.60
N ALA A 73 0.18 4.02 9.03
CA ALA A 73 0.57 3.93 10.44
C ALA A 73 0.00 5.09 11.27
N ARG A 74 0.09 6.32 10.77
CA ARG A 74 -0.54 7.49 11.44
C ARG A 74 -2.06 7.37 11.52
N GLY A 75 -2.70 6.81 10.50
CA GLY A 75 -4.13 6.49 10.51
C GLY A 75 -4.49 5.52 11.63
N ILE A 76 -3.71 4.46 11.81
CA ILE A 76 -3.88 3.47 12.86
C ILE A 76 -3.64 4.07 14.25
N MET A 77 -2.60 4.89 14.41
CA MET A 77 -2.36 5.62 15.66
C MET A 77 -3.48 6.62 16.00
N GLY A 78 -4.39 6.91 15.05
CA GLY A 78 -5.59 7.72 15.26
C GLY A 78 -5.26 9.11 15.79
N LYS A 79 -5.86 9.49 16.92
CA LYS A 79 -5.61 10.80 17.55
C LYS A 79 -4.12 10.98 17.86
N TYR A 80 -3.40 9.93 18.24
CA TYR A 80 -1.98 9.97 18.63
C TYR A 80 -1.03 10.08 17.43
N GLY A 81 -1.49 9.75 16.21
CA GLY A 81 -0.75 9.97 14.96
C GLY A 81 -1.20 11.22 14.20
N SER A 82 -2.17 11.97 14.73
CA SER A 82 -2.82 13.07 14.01
C SER A 82 -1.93 14.31 13.90
N ARG A 83 -2.24 15.16 12.90
CA ARG A 83 -1.61 16.48 12.77
C ARG A 83 -1.90 17.37 13.99
N ALA A 84 -3.11 17.29 14.53
CA ALA A 84 -3.52 18.05 15.71
C ALA A 84 -2.68 17.68 16.95
N TYR A 85 -2.44 16.38 17.17
CA TYR A 85 -1.58 15.92 18.27
C TYR A 85 -0.15 16.47 18.10
N TYR A 86 0.43 16.32 16.91
CA TYR A 86 1.75 16.88 16.62
C TYR A 86 1.84 18.40 16.88
N GLN A 87 0.82 19.16 16.46
CA GLN A 87 0.76 20.61 16.66
C GLN A 87 0.53 21.02 18.12
N SER A 88 0.01 20.12 18.96
CA SER A 88 -0.21 20.39 20.38
C SER A 88 1.10 20.37 21.20
N LEU A 89 2.13 19.67 20.72
CA LEU A 89 3.45 19.51 21.36
C LEU A 89 4.20 20.83 21.41
N LYS A 90 4.83 21.12 22.56
CA LYS A 90 5.39 22.46 22.86
C LYS A 90 6.85 22.56 22.46
N THR A 91 7.61 21.50 22.66
CA THR A 91 9.05 21.47 22.47
C THR A 91 9.47 20.75 21.19
N ASP A 92 10.67 21.06 20.69
CA ASP A 92 11.25 20.32 19.57
C ASP A 92 11.58 18.86 19.92
N ALA A 93 11.93 18.60 21.19
CA ALA A 93 12.16 17.25 21.70
C ALA A 93 10.89 16.39 21.60
N GLU A 94 9.75 16.88 22.09
CA GLU A 94 8.46 16.16 21.98
C GLU A 94 8.09 15.91 20.51
N ARG A 95 8.31 16.88 19.62
CA ARG A 95 8.06 16.72 18.18
C ARG A 95 9.01 15.70 17.55
N ALA A 96 10.25 15.61 18.00
CA ALA A 96 11.20 14.60 17.56
C ALA A 96 10.77 13.21 18.01
N GLU A 97 10.42 13.04 19.29
CA GLU A 97 9.88 11.78 19.82
C GLU A 97 8.62 11.32 19.08
N PHE A 98 7.71 12.24 18.74
CA PHE A 98 6.55 11.89 17.92
C PHE A 98 6.95 11.31 16.57
N ARG A 99 7.92 11.92 15.87
CA ARG A 99 8.37 11.45 14.56
C ARG A 99 9.02 10.08 14.69
N GLU A 100 9.83 9.89 15.72
CA GLU A 100 10.47 8.61 16.02
C GLU A 100 9.43 7.52 16.31
N ARG A 101 8.43 7.79 17.15
CA ARG A 101 7.31 6.87 17.42
C ARG A 101 6.60 6.46 16.14
N VAL A 102 6.28 7.42 15.27
CA VAL A 102 5.66 7.10 13.96
C VAL A 102 6.57 6.20 13.13
N ILE A 103 7.87 6.47 13.05
CA ILE A 103 8.82 5.66 12.28
C ILE A 103 8.93 4.24 12.85
N ARG A 104 9.14 4.10 14.17
CA ARG A 104 9.25 2.79 14.85
C ARG A 104 7.97 1.97 14.68
N PHE A 105 6.82 2.61 14.86
CA PHE A 105 5.52 1.97 14.65
C PHE A 105 5.31 1.56 13.20
N THR A 106 5.65 2.43 12.24
CA THR A 106 5.53 2.14 10.80
C THR A 106 6.33 0.89 10.43
N SER A 107 7.60 0.81 10.87
CA SER A 107 8.46 -0.36 10.62
C SER A 107 7.86 -1.63 11.21
N SER A 108 7.55 -1.61 12.50
CA SER A 108 7.03 -2.79 13.22
C SER A 108 5.67 -3.25 12.66
N PHE A 109 4.80 -2.31 12.31
CA PHE A 109 3.50 -2.61 11.71
C PHE A 109 3.64 -3.21 10.31
N LYS A 110 4.49 -2.62 9.45
CA LYS A 110 4.79 -3.14 8.12
C LYS A 110 5.34 -4.56 8.20
N ASP A 111 6.33 -4.79 9.08
CA ASP A 111 6.92 -6.10 9.32
C ASP A 111 5.87 -7.10 9.78
N GLY A 112 5.03 -6.70 10.73
CA GLY A 112 3.91 -7.50 11.22
C GLY A 112 2.94 -7.89 10.11
N LEU A 113 2.51 -6.95 9.27
CA LEU A 113 1.60 -7.23 8.15
C LEU A 113 2.21 -8.26 7.18
N ILE A 114 3.44 -8.01 6.71
CA ILE A 114 4.08 -8.88 5.72
C ILE A 114 4.29 -10.28 6.32
N ASN A 115 4.86 -10.37 7.51
CA ASN A 115 5.13 -11.66 8.14
C ASN A 115 3.86 -12.46 8.47
N THR A 116 2.76 -11.76 8.79
CA THR A 116 1.48 -12.41 9.12
C THR A 116 0.74 -12.89 7.88
N TYR A 117 0.76 -12.11 6.80
CA TYR A 117 -0.16 -12.31 5.68
C TYR A 117 0.52 -12.79 4.39
N ALA A 118 1.82 -12.55 4.17
CA ALA A 118 2.48 -12.93 2.93
C ALA A 118 2.36 -14.42 2.65
N LYS A 119 2.55 -15.28 3.66
CA LYS A 119 2.39 -16.75 3.51
C LYS A 119 0.99 -17.14 3.03
N GLY A 120 -0.05 -16.40 3.41
CA GLY A 120 -1.41 -16.64 2.93
C GLY A 120 -1.56 -16.48 1.41
N LEU A 121 -0.72 -15.63 0.79
CA LEU A 121 -0.71 -15.43 -0.66
C LEU A 121 -0.27 -16.69 -1.42
N LEU A 122 0.56 -17.56 -0.82
CA LEU A 122 1.00 -18.82 -1.44
C LEU A 122 -0.16 -19.82 -1.61
N GLY A 123 -1.25 -19.63 -0.86
CA GLY A 123 -2.49 -20.39 -1.05
C GLY A 123 -3.21 -20.05 -2.36
N PHE A 124 -2.85 -18.95 -3.02
CA PHE A 124 -3.33 -18.65 -4.36
C PHE A 124 -2.81 -19.72 -5.32
N ASN A 125 -3.70 -20.39 -6.05
CA ASN A 125 -3.40 -21.55 -6.91
C ASN A 125 -3.86 -21.34 -8.37
N GLY A 126 -3.77 -20.10 -8.87
CA GLY A 126 -4.22 -19.75 -10.23
C GLY A 126 -5.70 -19.39 -10.31
N ASN A 127 -6.33 -19.13 -9.17
CA ASN A 127 -7.68 -18.57 -9.10
C ASN A 127 -7.81 -17.29 -9.93
N ARG A 128 -8.98 -17.05 -10.53
CA ARG A 128 -9.22 -15.79 -11.26
C ARG A 128 -9.19 -14.62 -10.28
N ILE A 129 -8.44 -13.57 -10.60
CA ILE A 129 -8.47 -12.29 -9.90
C ILE A 129 -8.90 -11.23 -10.91
N GLU A 130 -9.84 -10.38 -10.51
CA GLU A 130 -10.31 -9.27 -11.33
C GLU A 130 -10.19 -7.97 -10.55
N VAL A 131 -9.46 -7.00 -11.10
CA VAL A 131 -9.54 -5.61 -10.64
C VAL A 131 -10.59 -4.94 -11.51
N LEU A 132 -11.61 -4.35 -10.89
CA LEU A 132 -12.73 -3.76 -11.61
C LEU A 132 -12.37 -2.32 -12.00
N PRO A 133 -12.72 -1.89 -13.23
CA PRO A 133 -12.51 -0.51 -13.66
C PRO A 133 -13.33 0.44 -12.78
N LEU A 134 -12.85 1.67 -12.69
CA LEU A 134 -13.57 2.74 -12.02
C LEU A 134 -14.74 3.21 -12.91
N ALA A 135 -15.75 3.81 -12.28
CA ALA A 135 -16.80 4.49 -13.02
C ALA A 135 -16.23 5.74 -13.72
N ASP A 136 -16.76 6.06 -14.89
CA ASP A 136 -16.28 7.18 -15.72
C ASP A 136 -16.39 8.55 -15.02
N ASP A 137 -17.31 8.69 -14.06
CA ASP A 137 -17.61 9.90 -13.30
C ASP A 137 -16.96 9.94 -11.90
N VAL A 138 -16.01 9.05 -11.62
CA VAL A 138 -15.34 8.98 -10.32
C VAL A 138 -14.59 10.28 -9.98
N ASP A 139 -14.77 10.79 -8.76
CA ASP A 139 -14.01 11.95 -8.26
C ASP A 139 -12.58 11.55 -7.87
N LEU A 140 -11.61 11.99 -8.67
CA LEU A 140 -10.19 11.75 -8.45
C LEU A 140 -9.50 12.77 -7.52
N SER A 141 -10.18 13.81 -7.05
CA SER A 141 -9.61 14.79 -6.12
C SER A 141 -9.42 14.23 -4.69
N GLY A 142 -10.13 13.15 -4.41
CA GLY A 142 -10.27 12.52 -3.11
C GLY A 142 -9.50 11.22 -2.95
N SER A 143 -10.00 10.42 -2.01
CA SER A 143 -9.62 9.01 -1.93
C SER A 143 -10.56 8.22 -2.84
N VAL A 144 -10.01 7.29 -3.62
CA VAL A 144 -10.75 6.49 -4.58
C VAL A 144 -10.79 5.04 -4.10
N GLY A 145 -11.94 4.38 -4.24
CA GLY A 145 -12.10 2.96 -3.95
C GLY A 145 -11.91 2.13 -5.20
N VAL A 146 -10.89 1.27 -5.24
CA VAL A 146 -10.67 0.32 -6.33
C VAL A 146 -11.07 -1.07 -5.83
N ARG A 147 -12.01 -1.71 -6.54
CA ARG A 147 -12.52 -3.03 -6.16
C ARG A 147 -11.73 -4.13 -6.87
N GLN A 148 -11.44 -5.18 -6.14
CA GLN A 148 -10.88 -6.42 -6.64
C GLN A 148 -11.76 -7.59 -6.17
N ASP A 149 -12.03 -8.51 -7.09
CA ASP A 149 -12.75 -9.74 -6.84
C ASP A 149 -11.80 -10.93 -7.04
N ILE A 150 -11.65 -11.76 -5.99
CA ILE A 150 -10.82 -12.96 -5.99
C ILE A 150 -11.76 -14.17 -5.98
N TYR A 151 -11.79 -14.89 -7.09
CA TYR A 151 -12.63 -16.07 -7.27
C TYR A 151 -11.97 -17.29 -6.62
N GLY A 152 -12.75 -18.27 -6.23
CA GLY A 152 -12.26 -19.52 -5.65
C GLY A 152 -13.35 -20.58 -5.75
N GLU A 153 -13.36 -21.52 -4.81
CA GLU A 153 -14.38 -22.60 -4.80
C GLU A 153 -15.77 -22.13 -4.34
N ARG A 154 -15.85 -20.98 -3.66
CA ARG A 154 -17.12 -20.42 -3.16
C ARG A 154 -17.96 -19.80 -4.29
N ALA A 155 -19.27 -19.74 -4.09
CA ALA A 155 -20.22 -19.26 -5.11
C ALA A 155 -20.09 -17.76 -5.46
N LYS A 156 -19.55 -16.93 -4.57
CA LYS A 156 -19.34 -15.48 -4.80
C LYS A 156 -17.85 -15.17 -4.64
N PRO A 157 -17.22 -14.28 -5.42
CA PRO A 157 -15.80 -13.94 -5.23
C PRO A 157 -15.57 -13.20 -3.91
N TYR A 158 -14.39 -13.37 -3.30
CA TYR A 158 -13.91 -12.52 -2.19
C TYR A 158 -13.71 -11.10 -2.70
N GLN A 159 -14.36 -10.14 -2.06
CA GLN A 159 -14.30 -8.75 -2.43
C GLN A 159 -13.30 -8.01 -1.55
N VAL A 160 -12.35 -7.35 -2.20
CA VAL A 160 -11.39 -6.45 -1.61
C VAL A 160 -11.61 -5.05 -2.19
N ILE A 161 -11.70 -4.04 -1.33
CA ILE A 161 -11.74 -2.64 -1.75
C ILE A 161 -10.49 -1.95 -1.21
N TYR A 162 -9.65 -1.49 -2.12
CA TYR A 162 -8.48 -0.70 -1.82
C TYR A 162 -8.86 0.78 -1.82
N THR A 163 -8.52 1.50 -0.76
CA THR A 163 -8.59 2.96 -0.77
C THR A 163 -7.24 3.50 -1.22
N VAL A 164 -7.21 4.13 -2.39
CA VAL A 164 -6.03 4.77 -2.96
C VAL A 164 -6.20 6.28 -2.94
N ARG A 165 -5.09 7.01 -2.84
CA ARG A 165 -5.09 8.47 -2.88
C ARG A 165 -3.81 8.99 -3.47
N GLN A 166 -3.91 10.06 -4.26
CA GLN A 166 -2.77 10.77 -4.79
C GLN A 166 -1.96 11.45 -3.68
N GLY A 167 -0.65 11.20 -3.68
CA GLY A 167 0.35 11.89 -2.86
C GLY A 167 0.61 13.31 -3.36
N SER A 168 1.39 14.07 -2.58
CA SER A 168 1.84 15.41 -3.00
C SER A 168 2.82 15.39 -4.16
N ASP A 169 3.43 14.23 -4.42
CA ASP A 169 4.34 13.94 -5.52
C ASP A 169 3.62 13.55 -6.83
N GLY A 170 2.28 13.47 -6.81
CA GLY A 170 1.47 13.03 -7.97
C GLY A 170 1.20 11.53 -8.00
N ALA A 171 1.93 10.72 -7.22
CA ALA A 171 1.80 9.28 -7.25
C ALA A 171 0.56 8.79 -6.47
N TRP A 172 -0.20 7.86 -7.04
CA TRP A 172 -1.27 7.18 -6.32
C TRP A 172 -0.70 6.11 -5.39
N LYS A 173 -1.13 6.11 -4.12
CA LYS A 173 -0.70 5.14 -3.11
C LYS A 173 -1.90 4.54 -2.38
N LEU A 174 -1.77 3.26 -2.04
CA LEU A 174 -2.67 2.53 -1.15
C LEU A 174 -2.59 3.12 0.27
N ARG A 175 -3.76 3.36 0.87
CA ARG A 175 -3.88 3.93 2.23
C ARG A 175 -4.77 3.14 3.17
N ASN A 176 -5.64 2.28 2.63
CA ASN A 176 -6.49 1.42 3.42
C ASN A 176 -6.97 0.24 2.56
N VAL A 177 -7.46 -0.80 3.23
CA VAL A 177 -8.10 -1.95 2.59
C VAL A 177 -9.34 -2.37 3.38
N ILE A 178 -10.37 -2.77 2.67
CA ILE A 178 -11.61 -3.33 3.19
C ILE A 178 -11.77 -4.72 2.57
N ILE A 179 -11.89 -5.76 3.39
CA ILE A 179 -12.02 -7.14 2.93
C ILE A 179 -13.35 -7.68 3.43
N GLU A 180 -14.24 -8.14 2.54
CA GLU A 180 -15.59 -8.62 2.91
C GLU A 180 -16.35 -7.62 3.83
N GLY A 181 -16.18 -6.31 3.58
CA GLY A 181 -16.77 -5.25 4.39
C GLY A 181 -16.02 -4.91 5.69
N LEU A 182 -15.01 -5.69 6.09
CA LEU A 182 -14.16 -5.42 7.25
C LEU A 182 -13.08 -4.38 6.89
N ASN A 183 -13.19 -3.19 7.47
CA ASN A 183 -12.25 -2.10 7.26
C ASN A 183 -11.01 -2.27 8.16
N LEU A 184 -9.89 -2.72 7.58
CA LEU A 184 -8.70 -3.07 8.36
C LEU A 184 -8.08 -1.87 9.07
N GLY A 185 -8.02 -0.71 8.41
CA GLY A 185 -7.51 0.52 9.03
C GLY A 185 -8.30 0.91 10.28
N ARG A 186 -9.64 0.76 10.25
CA ARG A 186 -10.49 1.02 11.43
C ARG A 186 -10.29 -0.03 12.52
N ILE A 187 -10.16 -1.31 12.17
CA ILE A 187 -9.91 -2.39 13.13
C ILE A 187 -8.61 -2.15 13.88
N TYR A 188 -7.50 -1.96 13.16
CA TYR A 188 -6.21 -1.68 13.78
C TYR A 188 -6.22 -0.36 14.56
N GLN A 189 -6.92 0.67 14.09
CA GLN A 189 -7.06 1.91 14.86
C GLN A 189 -7.78 1.69 16.20
N ASN A 190 -8.82 0.87 16.22
CA ASN A 190 -9.51 0.52 17.46
C ASN A 190 -8.61 -0.27 18.41
N GLN A 191 -7.86 -1.24 17.89
CA GLN A 191 -6.90 -2.04 18.66
C GLN A 191 -5.78 -1.15 19.24
N PHE A 192 -5.23 -0.21 18.46
CA PHE A 192 -4.23 0.74 18.94
C PHE A 192 -4.77 1.62 20.06
N ASN A 193 -5.96 2.18 19.89
CA ASN A 193 -6.59 2.99 20.93
C ASN A 193 -6.89 2.18 22.20
N ALA A 194 -7.27 0.91 22.08
CA ALA A 194 -7.47 0.02 23.22
C ALA A 194 -6.15 -0.27 23.95
N ALA A 195 -5.08 -0.57 23.20
CA ALA A 195 -3.75 -0.80 23.75
C ALA A 195 -3.23 0.44 24.51
N VAL A 196 -3.39 1.64 23.97
CA VAL A 196 -2.99 2.88 24.68
C VAL A 196 -3.75 3.04 26.00
N LYS A 197 -5.04 2.72 26.05
CA LYS A 197 -5.81 2.75 27.30
C LYS A 197 -5.30 1.71 28.29
N GLN A 198 -5.02 0.49 27.83
CA GLN A 198 -4.50 -0.61 28.66
C GLN A 198 -3.13 -0.29 29.25
N HIS A 199 -2.27 0.38 28.49
CA HIS A 199 -0.94 0.82 28.94
C HIS A 199 -0.96 2.20 29.61
N GLY A 200 -2.12 2.69 30.06
CA GLY A 200 -2.22 3.92 30.85
C GLY A 200 -1.80 5.20 30.11
N GLY A 201 -1.90 5.21 28.78
CA GLY A 201 -1.47 6.33 27.93
C GLY A 201 -0.04 6.23 27.40
N ASP A 202 0.71 5.19 27.77
CA ASP A 202 2.09 4.98 27.34
C ASP A 202 2.15 4.45 25.90
N ILE A 203 2.42 5.37 24.95
CA ILE A 203 2.47 5.06 23.51
C ILE A 203 3.70 4.23 23.18
N ASP A 204 4.82 4.45 23.85
CA ASP A 204 6.05 3.70 23.56
C ASP A 204 5.88 2.23 23.92
N LYS A 205 5.25 1.93 25.07
CA LYS A 205 4.89 0.54 25.40
C LYS A 205 3.95 -0.09 24.38
N VAL A 206 3.00 0.65 23.84
CA VAL A 206 2.11 0.13 22.79
C VAL A 206 2.91 -0.22 21.55
N ILE A 207 3.82 0.65 21.11
CA ILE A 207 4.64 0.42 19.92
C ILE A 207 5.58 -0.77 20.14
N ASP A 208 6.25 -0.84 21.29
CA ASP A 208 7.22 -1.88 21.61
C ASP A 208 6.58 -3.27 21.77
N ASN A 209 5.27 -3.32 22.10
CA ASN A 209 4.50 -4.57 22.23
C ASN A 209 3.50 -4.78 21.09
N TRP A 210 3.57 -3.99 20.01
CA TRP A 210 2.59 -4.07 18.94
C TRP A 210 2.77 -5.37 18.14
N THR A 211 1.67 -6.11 17.99
CA THR A 211 1.61 -7.29 17.13
C THR A 211 0.42 -7.19 16.19
N VAL A 212 0.64 -7.53 14.93
CA VAL A 212 -0.45 -7.73 13.97
C VAL A 212 -1.02 -9.13 14.21
N ALA A 213 -2.22 -9.23 14.77
CA ALA A 213 -2.89 -10.50 15.01
C ALA A 213 -3.96 -10.78 13.94
N PRO A 214 -3.96 -11.96 13.29
CA PRO A 214 -4.95 -12.29 12.26
C PRO A 214 -6.37 -12.57 12.80
N GLN A 215 -6.53 -12.76 14.12
CA GLN A 215 -7.69 -13.41 14.73
C GLN A 215 -9.05 -12.79 14.37
N GLU A 216 -9.22 -11.47 14.38
CA GLU A 216 -10.56 -10.89 14.16
C GLU A 216 -10.99 -10.85 12.68
N VAL A 217 -10.05 -10.87 11.73
CA VAL A 217 -10.33 -10.62 10.31
C VAL A 217 -10.62 -11.92 9.56
N MET A 218 -9.87 -12.98 9.85
CA MET A 218 -10.00 -14.25 9.13
C MET A 218 -11.11 -15.13 9.70
N GLU A 219 -11.37 -15.08 11.00
CA GLU A 219 -12.39 -15.90 11.66
C GLU A 219 -13.81 -15.51 11.18
N LYS A 220 -14.08 -14.21 10.98
CA LYS A 220 -15.36 -13.72 10.45
C LYS A 220 -15.53 -13.82 8.94
N ALA A 221 -14.43 -13.86 8.18
CA ALA A 221 -14.49 -14.00 6.72
C ALA A 221 -14.63 -15.47 6.28
N ALA A 222 -14.36 -16.42 7.19
CA ALA A 222 -14.50 -17.85 6.97
C ALA A 222 -15.87 -18.42 7.40
N GLU A 223 -16.69 -17.63 8.10
CA GLU A 223 -18.11 -17.90 8.41
C GLU A 223 -19.03 -17.52 7.25
#